data_AF-A0A2G7G048-F1
#
_entry.id   AF-A0A2G7G048-F1
#
_cell.length_a   1.000
_cell.length_b   1.000
_cell.length_c   1.000
_cell.angle_alpha   90.00
_cell.angle_beta   90.00
_cell.angle_gamma   90.00
#
_symmetry.space_group_name_H-M   'P 1'
#
loop_
_entity.id
_entity.type
_entity.pdbx_description
1 polymer ?
#
loop_
_entity_poly.entity_id
_entity_poly.type
_entity_poly.pdbx_seq_one_letter_code
_entity_poly.pdbx_strand_id
1 'polypeptide(L)'
;MSDKSFHYFTRLPLELRRLIWEHCLPYRIAEEDIPAFLLDGDESRQACFPKRTTYLNTRLPVIAFVNSESRQVALEQGRWERGQETTSLESIWVQPRRDVWHINWTRMSYDVLGPAIEPDSPMGYVLWHATELGMRPSIVAEMINYFDLKGLLDGTYGTADADDDELWRRSFRHRAIRDPLSNQEARDIAYLTSEYGRRLDVAMVAVSLHITREAALKSGLFGLLGDALVQMVDVDDEARLRKFHALFREHALENEPVVQTLFELLTSTRFRAAVETWKRQAEWIFLASEWDYARKKSHDILGMNPGSAWIPYLSVPEHINLHRYSPNENHPWVKEARQSLPKLRPRIMVRYCTKECYKKPPPISYW
;
A
#
# COMPACT_ATOMS: atom_id res chain seq x y z
N MET A 1 -11.90 -10.62 46.03
CA MET A 1 -11.43 -9.91 44.83
C MET A 1 -9.91 -9.96 44.86
N SER A 2 -9.26 -10.81 44.05
CA SER A 2 -7.79 -10.87 44.06
C SER A 2 -7.25 -9.59 43.42
N ASP A 3 -6.33 -8.92 44.09
CA ASP A 3 -5.61 -7.77 43.57
C ASP A 3 -4.79 -8.23 42.34
N LYS A 4 -5.35 -8.05 41.13
CA LYS A 4 -4.74 -8.44 39.86
C LYS A 4 -3.75 -7.38 39.36
N SER A 5 -3.23 -6.56 40.25
CA SER A 5 -2.22 -5.56 39.95
C SER A 5 -0.84 -6.23 39.87
N PHE A 6 -0.17 -6.14 38.73
CA PHE A 6 1.22 -6.56 38.59
C PHE A 6 2.15 -5.50 39.23
N HIS A 7 2.36 -5.59 40.54
CA HIS A 7 3.14 -4.61 41.30
C HIS A 7 4.66 -4.67 41.05
N TYR A 8 5.16 -5.68 40.33
CA TYR A 8 6.60 -5.82 40.08
C TYR A 8 7.12 -4.85 39.03
N PHE A 9 6.25 -4.31 38.16
CA PHE A 9 6.69 -3.36 37.13
C PHE A 9 7.39 -2.15 37.73
N THR A 10 6.82 -1.56 38.79
CA THR A 10 7.39 -0.38 39.47
C THR A 10 8.68 -0.67 40.23
N ARG A 11 9.00 -1.95 40.47
CA ARG A 11 10.25 -2.38 41.11
C ARG A 11 11.39 -2.58 40.12
N LEU A 12 11.10 -2.57 38.81
CA LEU A 12 12.14 -2.68 37.79
C LEU A 12 12.96 -1.37 37.73
N PRO A 13 14.28 -1.45 37.44
CA PRO A 13 15.08 -0.30 37.07
C PRO A 13 14.41 0.53 35.96
N LEU A 14 14.65 1.84 35.98
CA LEU A 14 14.05 2.77 35.02
C LEU A 14 14.31 2.36 33.58
N GLU A 15 15.52 1.87 33.29
CA GLU A 15 15.97 1.43 31.98
C GLU A 15 15.09 0.28 31.47
N LEU A 16 14.80 -0.71 32.31
CA LEU A 16 13.95 -1.86 31.94
C LEU A 16 12.50 -1.45 31.74
N ARG A 17 11.96 -0.56 32.60
CA ARG A 17 10.60 -0.04 32.44
C ARG A 17 10.44 0.72 31.13
N ARG A 18 11.41 1.57 30.79
CA ARG A 18 11.43 2.31 29.53
C ARG A 18 11.54 1.39 28.33
N LEU A 19 12.40 0.37 28.36
CA LEU A 19 12.46 -0.65 27.30
C LEU A 19 11.13 -1.38 27.12
N ILE A 20 10.45 -1.74 28.21
CA ILE A 20 9.11 -2.34 28.15
C ILE A 20 8.12 -1.38 27.48
N TRP A 21 8.10 -0.10 27.86
CA TRP A 21 7.24 0.89 27.21
C TRP A 21 7.55 1.05 25.73
N GLU A 22 8.83 1.09 25.35
CA GLU A 22 9.26 1.13 23.95
C GLU A 22 8.79 -0.12 23.19
N HIS A 23 8.88 -1.31 23.79
CA HIS A 23 8.38 -2.55 23.18
C HIS A 23 6.85 -2.57 23.04
N CYS A 24 6.13 -1.88 23.92
CA CYS A 24 4.68 -1.80 23.87
C CYS A 24 4.16 -0.78 22.84
N LEU A 25 5.01 0.07 22.27
CA LEU A 25 4.62 0.99 21.20
C LEU A 25 4.14 0.22 19.95
N PRO A 26 3.01 0.62 19.33
CA PRO A 26 2.48 -0.08 18.17
C PRO A 26 3.35 0.11 16.92
N TYR A 27 3.20 -0.81 15.97
CA TYR A 27 3.63 -0.65 14.58
C TYR A 27 2.39 -0.28 13.76
N ARG A 28 2.34 0.96 13.26
CA ARG A 28 1.17 1.46 12.54
C ARG A 28 1.48 1.71 11.08
N ILE A 29 0.42 1.72 10.28
CA ILE A 29 0.46 2.26 8.93
C ILE A 29 -0.04 3.70 9.05
N ALA A 30 0.84 4.68 8.89
CA ALA A 30 0.48 6.09 8.90
C ALA A 30 -0.10 6.44 7.52
N GLU A 31 -1.42 6.56 7.46
CA GLU A 31 -2.15 6.88 6.22
C GLU A 31 -2.20 8.40 6.04
N GLU A 32 -1.54 8.90 5.00
CA GLU A 32 -1.44 10.32 4.66
C GLU A 32 -2.78 10.93 4.24
N ASP A 33 -3.62 10.12 3.61
CA ASP A 33 -4.88 10.50 2.99
C ASP A 33 -6.04 9.57 3.40
N ILE A 34 -7.26 9.99 3.08
CA ILE A 34 -8.44 9.14 3.23
C ILE A 34 -8.67 8.39 1.92
N PRO A 35 -8.72 7.06 1.93
CA PRO A 35 -8.98 6.28 0.71
C PRO A 35 -10.31 6.69 0.09
N ALA A 36 -10.29 6.93 -1.22
CA ALA A 36 -11.52 7.18 -1.99
C ALA A 36 -12.46 5.96 -1.99
N PHE A 37 -11.89 4.75 -1.97
CA PHE A 37 -12.58 3.46 -1.91
C PHE A 37 -11.72 2.43 -1.15
N LEU A 38 -12.28 1.28 -0.80
CA LEU A 38 -11.64 0.30 0.10
C LEU A 38 -10.61 -0.63 -0.60
N LEU A 39 -10.03 -0.24 -1.74
CA LEU A 39 -9.06 -1.07 -2.48
C LEU A 39 -9.50 -2.55 -2.64
N ASP A 40 -10.81 -2.80 -2.71
CA ASP A 40 -11.45 -4.12 -2.80
C ASP A 40 -12.08 -4.37 -4.18
N GLY A 41 -11.78 -3.50 -5.14
CA GLY A 41 -12.17 -3.57 -6.54
C GLY A 41 -12.70 -2.23 -7.07
N ASP A 42 -13.11 -2.23 -8.34
CA ASP A 42 -13.73 -1.06 -9.02
C ASP A 42 -15.11 -0.70 -8.45
N GLU A 43 -15.70 -1.61 -7.67
CA GLU A 43 -16.92 -1.44 -6.91
C GLU A 43 -16.62 -1.85 -5.47
N SER A 44 -16.89 -0.95 -4.51
CA SER A 44 -16.69 -1.25 -3.09
C SER A 44 -17.59 -2.42 -2.70
N ARG A 45 -17.02 -3.62 -2.57
CA ARG A 45 -17.73 -4.85 -2.18
C ARG A 45 -18.03 -4.86 -0.69
N GLN A 46 -17.31 -4.07 0.08
CA GLN A 46 -17.61 -3.80 1.48
C GLN A 46 -18.25 -2.43 1.63
N ALA A 47 -19.34 -2.35 2.40
CA ALA A 47 -19.99 -1.08 2.70
C ALA A 47 -19.24 -0.33 3.82
N CYS A 48 -17.92 -0.13 3.71
CA CYS A 48 -17.11 0.58 4.73
C CYS A 48 -16.45 1.83 4.16
N PHE A 49 -16.76 3.00 4.75
CA PHE A 49 -16.03 4.22 4.44
C PHE A 49 -14.90 4.46 5.46
N PRO A 50 -13.62 4.41 5.03
CA PRO A 50 -12.48 4.36 5.93
C PRO A 50 -12.21 5.66 6.70
N LYS A 51 -12.83 6.79 6.33
CA LYS A 51 -12.61 8.13 6.93
C LYS A 51 -12.50 8.12 8.45
N ARG A 52 -13.42 7.46 9.16
CA ARG A 52 -13.36 7.40 10.63
C ARG A 52 -12.13 6.63 11.12
N THR A 53 -11.85 5.47 10.53
CA THR A 53 -10.71 4.63 10.90
C THR A 53 -9.41 5.37 10.63
N THR A 54 -9.28 6.03 9.48
CA THR A 54 -8.12 6.86 9.15
C THR A 54 -7.89 7.96 10.19
N TYR A 55 -8.91 8.75 10.57
CA TYR A 55 -8.76 9.77 11.63
C TYR A 55 -8.47 9.23 13.02
N LEU A 56 -8.87 8.00 13.32
CA LEU A 56 -8.50 7.37 14.59
C LEU A 56 -7.03 6.91 14.55
N ASN A 57 -6.56 6.48 13.39
CA ASN A 57 -5.21 6.02 13.14
C ASN A 57 -4.16 7.16 13.20
N THR A 58 -4.57 8.41 12.95
CA THR A 58 -3.69 9.60 13.05
C THR A 58 -3.38 10.05 14.47
N ARG A 59 -4.03 9.49 15.49
CA ARG A 59 -3.91 9.96 16.89
C ARG A 59 -2.65 9.43 17.56
N LEU A 60 -2.28 10.04 18.69
CA LEU A 60 -1.34 9.46 19.64
C LEU A 60 -1.76 8.02 20.00
N PRO A 61 -0.81 7.07 20.09
CA PRO A 61 -1.13 5.69 20.47
C PRO A 61 -1.68 5.65 21.90
N VAL A 62 -2.52 4.66 22.19
CA VAL A 62 -3.24 4.56 23.47
C VAL A 62 -2.26 4.47 24.64
N ILE A 63 -1.08 3.88 24.41
CA ILE A 63 0.00 3.78 25.40
C ILE A 63 0.47 5.14 25.94
N ALA A 64 0.33 6.23 25.18
CA ALA A 64 0.68 7.59 25.62
C ALA A 64 -0.24 8.14 26.73
N PHE A 65 -1.33 7.43 27.03
CA PHE A 65 -2.32 7.81 28.03
C PHE A 65 -2.34 6.90 29.27
N VAL A 66 -1.43 5.91 29.35
CA VAL A 66 -1.36 4.98 30.49
C VAL A 66 -0.79 5.66 31.73
N ASN A 67 0.39 6.28 31.64
CA ASN A 67 0.98 7.09 32.71
C ASN A 67 1.99 8.10 32.13
N SER A 68 2.67 8.86 33.00
CA SER A 68 3.65 9.88 32.58
C SER A 68 4.90 9.28 31.92
N GLU A 69 5.40 8.15 32.40
CA GLU A 69 6.58 7.47 31.85
C GLU A 69 6.30 6.93 30.44
N SER A 70 5.17 6.26 30.24
CA SER A 70 4.76 5.73 28.94
C SER A 70 4.48 6.85 27.94
N ARG A 71 3.88 7.97 28.41
CA ARG A 71 3.70 9.18 27.60
C ARG A 71 5.04 9.74 27.15
N GLN A 72 6.00 9.86 28.05
CA GLN A 72 7.32 10.38 27.71
C GLN A 72 7.98 9.52 26.63
N VAL A 73 7.95 8.19 26.78
CA VAL A 73 8.47 7.26 25.77
C VAL A 73 7.75 7.42 24.44
N ALA A 74 6.42 7.54 24.42
CA ALA A 74 5.68 7.78 23.18
C ALA A 74 6.11 9.09 22.51
N LEU A 75 6.23 10.19 23.26
CA LEU A 75 6.62 11.50 22.75
C LEU A 75 8.08 11.57 22.27
N GLU A 76 8.99 10.77 22.85
CA GLU A 76 10.39 10.69 22.41
C GLU A 76 10.53 9.87 21.12
N GLN A 77 9.62 8.95 20.84
CA GLN A 77 9.68 8.02 19.71
C GLN A 77 8.79 8.44 18.53
N GLY A 78 7.98 9.49 18.69
CA GLY A 78 7.07 9.95 17.66
C GLY A 78 6.95 11.47 17.61
N ARG A 79 6.24 11.96 16.59
CA ARG A 79 6.03 13.38 16.34
C ARG A 79 4.79 13.59 15.49
N TRP A 80 4.30 14.84 15.45
CA TRP A 80 3.23 15.24 14.54
C TRP A 80 3.83 15.66 13.21
N GLU A 81 3.35 15.05 12.13
CA GLU A 81 3.59 15.49 10.76
C GLU A 81 2.38 16.23 10.23
N ARG A 82 2.63 17.28 9.45
CA ARG A 82 1.58 18.01 8.75
C ARG A 82 1.48 17.49 7.33
N GLY A 83 0.27 17.13 6.90
CA GLY A 83 0.01 16.92 5.48
C GLY A 83 0.17 18.24 4.72
N GLN A 84 0.72 18.18 3.53
CA GLN A 84 1.05 19.38 2.75
C GLN A 84 0.07 19.66 1.61
N GLU A 85 -0.79 18.71 1.26
CA GLU A 85 -1.71 18.84 0.13
C GLU A 85 -3.17 18.99 0.56
N THR A 86 -4.00 19.53 -0.35
CA THR A 86 -5.45 19.69 -0.18
C THR A 86 -6.19 18.37 0.07
N THR A 87 -5.56 17.25 -0.28
CA THR A 87 -6.10 15.89 -0.17
C THR A 87 -5.49 15.10 1.00
N SER A 88 -4.42 15.62 1.61
CA SER A 88 -3.77 15.03 2.78
C SER A 88 -4.51 15.39 4.07
N LEU A 89 -4.30 14.58 5.11
CA LEU A 89 -4.76 14.92 6.46
C LEU A 89 -3.90 16.04 7.05
N GLU A 90 -4.55 17.02 7.68
CA GLU A 90 -3.87 18.20 8.25
C GLU A 90 -2.74 17.84 9.23
N SER A 91 -2.92 16.78 10.03
CA SER A 91 -1.95 16.36 11.02
C SER A 91 -2.05 14.88 11.36
N ILE A 92 -0.90 14.20 11.40
CA ILE A 92 -0.76 12.76 11.66
C ILE A 92 0.33 12.54 12.70
N TRP A 93 0.02 11.81 13.78
CA TRP A 93 1.03 11.34 14.71
C TRP A 93 1.75 10.14 14.10
N VAL A 94 3.07 10.20 13.96
CA VAL A 94 3.90 9.11 13.42
C VAL A 94 5.04 8.75 14.36
N GLN A 95 5.52 7.51 14.24
CA GLN A 95 6.72 7.01 14.89
C GLN A 95 7.73 6.60 13.82
N PRO A 96 8.64 7.49 13.38
CA PRO A 96 9.36 7.30 12.12
C PRO A 96 10.19 6.01 12.02
N ARG A 97 10.71 5.52 13.14
CA ARG A 97 11.51 4.27 13.20
C ARG A 97 10.67 2.99 13.16
N ARG A 98 9.34 3.08 13.18
CA ARG A 98 8.42 1.95 13.35
C ARG A 98 7.29 1.94 12.33
N ASP A 99 6.68 3.10 12.13
CA ASP A 99 5.52 3.25 11.29
C ASP A 99 5.92 3.18 9.80
N VAL A 100 4.97 2.79 8.97
CA VAL A 100 5.09 2.83 7.50
C VAL A 100 4.29 4.03 7.01
N TRP A 101 4.90 4.88 6.19
CA TRP A 101 4.22 6.02 5.56
C TRP A 101 3.47 5.54 4.33
N HIS A 102 2.14 5.72 4.28
CA HIS A 102 1.29 5.13 3.25
C HIS A 102 0.36 6.16 2.62
N ILE A 103 0.26 6.14 1.29
CA ILE A 103 -0.74 6.90 0.53
C ILE A 103 -1.71 5.94 -0.19
N ASN A 104 -3.01 6.23 -0.07
CA ASN A 104 -4.13 5.47 -0.64
C ASN A 104 -4.57 6.00 -2.01
N TRP A 105 -3.79 6.88 -2.63
CA TRP A 105 -4.09 7.38 -3.96
C TRP A 105 -4.15 6.23 -4.95
N THR A 106 -5.16 6.32 -5.81
CA THR A 106 -5.37 5.43 -6.94
C THR A 106 -5.18 6.22 -8.23
N ARG A 107 -5.13 5.54 -9.38
CA ARG A 107 -5.03 6.24 -10.65
C ARG A 107 -6.21 7.20 -10.86
N MET A 108 -7.40 6.81 -10.43
CA MET A 108 -8.57 7.67 -10.47
C MET A 108 -8.43 8.90 -9.58
N SER A 109 -7.91 8.75 -8.35
CA SER A 109 -7.61 9.90 -7.47
C SER A 109 -6.66 10.89 -8.17
N TYR A 110 -5.65 10.36 -8.84
CA TYR A 110 -4.68 11.15 -9.58
C TYR A 110 -5.30 11.87 -10.79
N ASP A 111 -6.04 11.14 -11.63
CA ASP A 111 -6.60 11.74 -12.86
C ASP A 111 -7.64 12.84 -12.53
N VAL A 112 -8.33 12.73 -11.39
CA VAL A 112 -9.34 13.71 -10.95
C VAL A 112 -8.74 14.88 -10.17
N LEU A 113 -7.79 14.62 -9.26
CA LEU A 113 -7.26 15.62 -8.32
C LEU A 113 -5.85 16.10 -8.67
N GLY A 114 -5.07 15.28 -9.38
CA GLY A 114 -3.71 15.60 -9.81
C GLY A 114 -3.62 16.89 -10.63
N PRO A 115 -4.49 17.15 -11.63
CA PRO A 115 -4.47 18.41 -12.38
C PRO A 115 -4.80 19.66 -11.54
N ALA A 116 -5.40 19.49 -10.36
CA ALA A 116 -5.72 20.59 -9.44
C ALA A 116 -4.60 20.86 -8.41
N ILE A 117 -3.53 20.07 -8.43
CA ILE A 117 -2.35 20.20 -7.57
C ILE A 117 -1.18 20.60 -8.48
N GLU A 118 -0.53 21.73 -8.17
CA GLU A 118 0.59 22.34 -8.92
C GLU A 118 1.79 21.37 -9.11
N PRO A 119 2.74 21.64 -10.02
CA PRO A 119 3.24 20.70 -11.06
C PRO A 119 4.19 19.59 -10.58
N ASP A 120 4.39 19.43 -9.28
CA ASP A 120 5.26 18.39 -8.75
C ASP A 120 4.46 17.12 -8.52
N SER A 121 4.97 15.99 -9.03
CA SER A 121 4.38 14.66 -8.88
C SER A 121 4.05 14.38 -7.40
N PRO A 122 2.76 14.29 -7.00
CA PRO A 122 2.36 13.99 -5.63
C PRO A 122 2.99 12.70 -5.10
N MET A 123 3.10 11.70 -5.99
CA MET A 123 3.83 10.46 -5.67
C MET A 123 5.30 10.71 -5.37
N GLY A 124 5.92 11.65 -6.10
CA GLY A 124 7.30 12.00 -5.86
C GLY A 124 7.52 12.69 -4.52
N TYR A 125 6.62 13.61 -4.16
CA TYR A 125 6.63 14.25 -2.85
C TYR A 125 6.51 13.22 -1.71
N VAL A 126 5.53 12.32 -1.78
CA VAL A 126 5.27 11.31 -0.74
C VAL A 126 6.48 10.42 -0.49
N LEU A 127 7.15 9.98 -1.57
CA LEU A 127 8.33 9.13 -1.48
C LEU A 127 9.55 9.88 -0.92
N TRP A 128 9.74 11.13 -1.34
CA TRP A 128 10.77 12.00 -0.76
C TRP A 128 10.50 12.27 0.73
N HIS A 129 9.26 12.59 1.09
CA HIS A 129 8.87 12.88 2.47
C HIS A 129 9.07 11.66 3.37
N ALA A 130 8.65 10.47 2.95
CA ALA A 130 8.94 9.24 3.67
C ALA A 130 10.45 9.05 3.92
N THR A 131 11.29 9.42 2.95
CA THR A 131 12.74 9.37 3.06
C THR A 131 13.28 10.38 4.09
N GLU A 132 12.82 11.63 4.05
CA GLU A 132 13.18 12.68 5.03
C GLU A 132 12.80 12.27 6.46
N LEU A 133 11.68 11.58 6.63
CA LEU A 133 11.26 11.03 7.92
C LEU A 133 12.09 9.81 8.33
N GLY A 134 12.83 9.17 7.42
CA GLY A 134 13.46 7.87 7.65
C GLY A 134 12.43 6.75 7.81
N MET A 135 11.24 6.93 7.24
CA MET A 135 10.13 5.98 7.25
C MET A 135 10.17 5.08 6.02
N ARG A 136 9.57 3.89 6.13
CA ARG A 136 9.37 3.05 4.95
C ARG A 136 8.18 3.60 4.14
N PRO A 137 8.33 3.83 2.82
CA PRO A 137 7.22 4.24 1.98
C PRO A 137 6.31 3.07 1.63
N SER A 138 5.04 3.39 1.40
CA SER A 138 4.03 2.47 0.91
C SER A 138 3.00 3.16 0.03
N ILE A 139 2.57 2.45 -1.01
CA ILE A 139 1.63 2.97 -2.02
C ILE A 139 0.62 1.89 -2.42
N VAL A 140 -0.43 2.26 -3.15
CA VAL A 140 -1.38 1.33 -3.76
C VAL A 140 -0.80 0.74 -5.06
N ALA A 141 -1.06 -0.53 -5.33
CA ALA A 141 -0.59 -1.22 -6.54
C ALA A 141 -0.95 -0.48 -7.85
N GLU A 142 -2.16 0.07 -7.91
CA GLU A 142 -2.70 0.79 -9.08
C GLU A 142 -1.85 2.01 -9.49
N MET A 143 -1.04 2.58 -8.59
CA MET A 143 -0.13 3.68 -8.92
C MET A 143 1.02 3.25 -9.84
N ILE A 144 1.40 1.97 -9.82
CA ILE A 144 2.42 1.41 -10.72
C ILE A 144 1.74 0.75 -11.92
N ASN A 145 0.81 -0.16 -11.65
CA ASN A 145 0.11 -0.95 -12.65
C ASN A 145 -1.24 -1.42 -12.13
N TYR A 146 -2.25 -1.50 -13.00
CA TYR A 146 -3.58 -1.93 -12.61
C TYR A 146 -3.57 -3.39 -12.10
N PHE A 147 -4.25 -3.63 -10.98
CA PHE A 147 -4.44 -4.97 -10.42
C PHE A 147 -5.93 -5.33 -10.49
N ASP A 148 -6.29 -6.18 -11.45
CA ASP A 148 -7.68 -6.56 -11.74
C ASP A 148 -8.26 -7.52 -10.70
N LEU A 149 -8.54 -7.01 -9.51
CA LEU A 149 -9.18 -7.77 -8.44
C LEU A 149 -10.60 -8.20 -8.81
N LYS A 150 -11.34 -7.38 -9.58
CA LYS A 150 -12.70 -7.70 -10.03
C LYS A 150 -12.69 -8.93 -10.93
N GLY A 151 -11.85 -8.94 -11.96
CA GLY A 151 -11.68 -10.10 -12.83
C GLY A 151 -11.16 -11.33 -12.10
N LEU A 152 -10.33 -11.16 -11.05
CA LEU A 152 -9.96 -12.28 -10.18
C LEU A 152 -11.17 -12.86 -9.47
N LEU A 153 -11.99 -12.03 -8.84
CA LEU A 153 -13.18 -12.52 -8.12
C LEU A 153 -14.18 -13.19 -9.07
N ASP A 154 -14.41 -12.57 -10.22
CA ASP A 154 -15.42 -13.01 -11.20
C ASP A 154 -14.92 -14.16 -12.10
N GLY A 155 -13.63 -14.49 -12.05
CA GLY A 155 -13.02 -15.56 -12.84
C GLY A 155 -12.67 -15.19 -14.28
N THR A 156 -12.72 -13.92 -14.63
CA THR A 156 -12.42 -13.35 -15.96
C THR A 156 -11.01 -12.75 -16.05
N TYR A 157 -10.18 -12.95 -15.03
CA TYR A 157 -8.80 -12.43 -15.01
C TYR A 157 -8.00 -12.94 -16.20
N GLY A 158 -7.54 -12.01 -17.06
CA GLY A 158 -6.76 -12.31 -18.24
C GLY A 158 -7.56 -12.76 -19.47
N THR A 159 -8.90 -12.77 -19.44
CA THR A 159 -9.76 -13.21 -20.55
C THR A 159 -10.32 -12.04 -21.37
N ALA A 160 -9.53 -10.99 -21.61
CA ALA A 160 -10.02 -9.80 -22.31
C ALA A 160 -10.35 -10.09 -23.79
N ASP A 161 -11.59 -10.51 -24.06
CA ASP A 161 -12.26 -10.24 -25.34
C ASP A 161 -12.81 -8.82 -25.30
N ALA A 162 -12.41 -8.05 -26.31
CA ALA A 162 -12.80 -6.68 -26.52
C ALA A 162 -14.16 -6.66 -27.23
N ASP A 163 -15.23 -6.35 -26.51
CA ASP A 163 -16.42 -5.66 -27.03
C ASP A 163 -17.44 -5.55 -25.89
N ASP A 164 -17.45 -4.41 -25.20
CA ASP A 164 -18.69 -3.86 -24.66
C ASP A 164 -18.50 -2.40 -24.22
N ASP A 165 -19.58 -1.64 -24.38
CA ASP A 165 -19.76 -0.18 -24.28
C ASP A 165 -19.38 0.48 -22.91
N GLU A 166 -18.70 -0.23 -22.00
CA GLU A 166 -18.15 0.30 -20.73
C GLU A 166 -16.82 1.08 -20.95
N LEU A 167 -16.74 1.74 -22.09
CA LEU A 167 -15.52 2.23 -22.72
C LEU A 167 -14.96 3.47 -22.04
N TRP A 168 -15.78 4.26 -21.33
CA TRP A 168 -15.31 5.47 -20.64
C TRP A 168 -14.58 5.18 -19.32
N ARG A 169 -15.09 4.30 -18.45
CA ARG A 169 -14.43 3.96 -17.17
C ARG A 169 -13.18 3.10 -17.37
N ARG A 170 -13.17 2.23 -18.38
CA ARG A 170 -12.01 1.39 -18.74
C ARG A 170 -10.96 2.17 -19.54
N SER A 171 -11.33 3.12 -20.43
CA SER A 171 -10.36 3.86 -21.26
C SER A 171 -9.33 4.68 -20.49
N PHE A 172 -9.71 5.36 -19.40
CA PHE A 172 -8.74 6.13 -18.61
C PHE A 172 -7.75 5.20 -17.88
N ARG A 173 -8.25 4.10 -17.30
CA ARG A 173 -7.44 3.12 -16.57
C ARG A 173 -6.51 2.30 -17.47
N HIS A 174 -6.89 2.09 -18.74
CA HIS A 174 -6.12 1.29 -19.71
C HIS A 174 -5.12 2.10 -20.54
N ARG A 175 -5.12 3.43 -20.45
CA ARG A 175 -4.14 4.26 -21.18
C ARG A 175 -2.71 3.98 -20.70
N ALA A 176 -2.52 3.87 -19.38
CA ALA A 176 -1.25 3.48 -18.76
C ALA A 176 -0.90 2.00 -19.01
N ILE A 177 -1.89 1.12 -19.21
CA ILE A 177 -1.67 -0.31 -19.53
C ILE A 177 -1.12 -0.47 -20.96
N ARG A 178 -1.56 0.37 -21.92
CA ARG A 178 -1.12 0.29 -23.33
C ARG A 178 0.22 0.97 -23.60
N ASP A 179 0.54 2.01 -22.84
CA ASP A 179 1.82 2.72 -22.91
C ASP A 179 2.30 3.08 -21.50
N PRO A 180 3.03 2.17 -20.82
CA PRO A 180 3.51 2.42 -19.46
C PRO A 180 4.51 3.57 -19.37
N LEU A 181 5.17 3.93 -20.49
CA LEU A 181 6.01 5.11 -20.58
C LEU A 181 5.20 6.41 -20.70
N SER A 182 3.88 6.36 -20.85
CA SER A 182 3.04 7.56 -20.70
C SER A 182 2.69 7.86 -19.24
N ASN A 183 2.92 6.90 -18.33
CA ASN A 183 2.69 7.04 -16.89
C ASN A 183 3.89 7.74 -16.23
N GLN A 184 3.82 9.06 -16.10
CA GLN A 184 4.87 9.87 -15.48
C GLN A 184 5.10 9.44 -14.02
N GLU A 185 4.06 8.99 -13.34
CA GLU A 185 4.10 8.64 -11.92
C GLU A 185 4.88 7.34 -11.71
N ALA A 186 4.67 6.34 -12.57
CA ALA A 186 5.47 5.11 -12.52
C ALA A 186 6.96 5.38 -12.79
N ARG A 187 7.29 6.41 -13.60
CA ARG A 187 8.67 6.87 -13.79
C ARG A 187 9.22 7.55 -12.54
N ASP A 188 8.45 8.46 -11.94
CA ASP A 188 8.88 9.17 -10.72
C ASP A 188 9.06 8.20 -9.55
N ILE A 189 8.16 7.22 -9.41
CA ILE A 189 8.28 6.14 -8.42
C ILE A 189 9.55 5.33 -8.69
N ALA A 190 9.82 4.92 -9.94
CA ALA A 190 11.03 4.17 -10.29
C ALA A 190 12.30 4.95 -9.88
N TYR A 191 12.38 6.22 -10.28
CA TYR A 191 13.51 7.10 -10.01
C TYR A 191 13.72 7.35 -8.51
N LEU A 192 12.66 7.70 -7.78
CA LEU A 192 12.81 8.06 -6.38
C LEU A 192 13.06 6.84 -5.49
N THR A 193 12.52 5.69 -5.85
CA THR A 193 12.80 4.46 -5.10
C THR A 193 14.19 3.90 -5.42
N SER A 194 14.71 4.06 -6.64
CA SER A 194 16.10 3.71 -6.94
C SER A 194 17.10 4.60 -6.19
N GLU A 195 16.82 5.91 -6.09
CA GLU A 195 17.67 6.89 -5.38
C GLU A 195 17.57 6.77 -3.85
N TYR A 196 16.37 6.68 -3.29
CA TYR A 196 16.14 6.88 -1.86
C TYR A 196 15.65 5.63 -1.11
N GLY A 197 15.12 4.62 -1.81
CA GLY A 197 14.30 3.59 -1.18
C GLY A 197 14.37 2.22 -1.84
N ARG A 198 15.33 1.37 -1.42
CA ARG A 198 15.47 0.00 -1.95
C ARG A 198 14.29 -0.94 -1.65
N ARG A 199 13.28 -0.52 -0.88
CA ARG A 199 12.11 -1.33 -0.52
C ARG A 199 10.85 -0.48 -0.52
N LEU A 200 9.83 -0.96 -1.21
CA LEU A 200 8.53 -0.32 -1.31
C LEU A 200 7.44 -1.31 -0.92
N ASP A 201 6.66 -0.99 0.12
CA ASP A 201 5.51 -1.81 0.52
C ASP A 201 4.31 -1.43 -0.37
N VAL A 202 3.73 -2.39 -1.08
CA VAL A 202 2.65 -2.14 -2.05
C VAL A 202 1.35 -2.77 -1.55
N ALA A 203 0.34 -1.96 -1.27
CA ALA A 203 -1.00 -2.43 -0.93
C ALA A 203 -1.70 -2.93 -2.21
N MET A 204 -1.87 -4.26 -2.30
CA MET A 204 -2.53 -4.92 -3.43
C MET A 204 -4.04 -4.84 -3.32
N VAL A 205 -4.54 -5.08 -2.11
CA VAL A 205 -5.95 -5.19 -1.76
C VAL A 205 -6.11 -4.73 -0.31
N ALA A 206 -7.25 -4.13 0.04
CA ALA A 206 -7.60 -3.91 1.43
C ALA A 206 -8.88 -4.66 1.85
N VAL A 207 -8.93 -5.05 3.13
CA VAL A 207 -10.09 -5.69 3.77
C VAL A 207 -10.45 -4.92 5.03
N SER A 208 -11.72 -4.58 5.21
CA SER A 208 -12.25 -4.02 6.46
C SER A 208 -12.95 -5.09 7.29
N LEU A 209 -12.59 -5.22 8.56
CA LEU A 209 -13.26 -6.11 9.50
C LEU A 209 -14.21 -5.29 10.37
N HIS A 210 -15.52 -5.49 10.24
CA HIS A 210 -16.50 -4.89 11.14
C HIS A 210 -16.62 -5.71 12.43
N ILE A 211 -15.74 -5.41 13.38
CA ILE A 211 -15.62 -6.13 14.65
C ILE A 211 -15.61 -5.16 15.83
N THR A 212 -15.93 -5.66 17.02
CA THR A 212 -15.86 -4.86 18.24
C THR A 212 -14.42 -4.53 18.61
N ARG A 213 -14.23 -3.48 19.42
CA ARG A 213 -12.90 -3.11 19.93
C ARG A 213 -12.33 -4.23 20.81
N GLU A 214 -13.20 -4.89 21.58
CA GLU A 214 -12.83 -5.99 22.47
C GLU A 214 -12.31 -7.19 21.66
N ALA A 215 -12.93 -7.52 20.54
CA ALA A 215 -12.47 -8.57 19.63
C ALA A 215 -11.09 -8.21 19.03
N ALA A 216 -10.95 -6.98 18.50
CA ALA A 216 -9.68 -6.51 17.96
C ALA A 216 -8.55 -6.56 19.01
N LEU A 217 -8.83 -6.12 20.25
CA LEU A 217 -7.85 -6.15 21.35
C LEU A 217 -7.48 -7.59 21.77
N LYS A 218 -8.48 -8.47 21.96
CA LYS A 218 -8.24 -9.87 22.33
C LYS A 218 -7.46 -10.64 21.26
N SER A 219 -7.61 -10.26 19.98
CA SER A 219 -6.90 -10.90 18.88
C SER A 219 -5.38 -10.67 18.91
N GLY A 220 -4.93 -9.56 19.50
CA GLY A 220 -3.55 -9.10 19.41
C GLY A 220 -3.08 -8.73 17.99
N LEU A 221 -3.97 -8.72 17.00
CA LEU A 221 -3.63 -8.46 15.59
C LEU A 221 -3.54 -6.96 15.26
N PHE A 222 -4.20 -6.10 16.04
CA PHE A 222 -4.28 -4.66 15.81
C PHE A 222 -3.54 -3.85 16.89
N GLY A 223 -2.33 -4.31 17.25
CA GLY A 223 -1.53 -3.75 18.34
C GLY A 223 -1.99 -4.23 19.71
N LEU A 224 -1.11 -4.07 20.71
CA LEU A 224 -1.35 -4.58 22.08
C LEU A 224 -2.57 -3.93 22.76
N LEU A 225 -2.91 -2.70 22.36
CA LEU A 225 -4.02 -1.92 22.93
C LEU A 225 -5.16 -1.69 21.93
N GLY A 226 -5.13 -2.38 20.78
CA GLY A 226 -6.10 -2.17 19.70
C GLY A 226 -5.96 -0.78 19.06
N ASP A 227 -4.77 -0.19 19.04
CA ASP A 227 -4.50 1.16 18.54
C ASP A 227 -3.73 1.17 17.22
N ALA A 228 -3.44 -0.01 16.65
CA ALA A 228 -2.94 -0.17 15.29
C ALA A 228 -4.08 -0.60 14.36
N LEU A 229 -4.99 0.33 14.08
CA LEU A 229 -6.25 0.13 13.34
C LEU A 229 -6.09 -0.44 11.93
N VAL A 230 -4.94 -0.18 11.33
CA VAL A 230 -4.56 -0.65 10.00
C VAL A 230 -3.29 -1.47 10.14
N GLN A 231 -3.27 -2.60 9.45
CA GLN A 231 -2.16 -3.53 9.39
C GLN A 231 -1.89 -3.88 7.93
N MET A 232 -0.63 -4.20 7.63
CA MET A 232 -0.24 -4.81 6.36
C MET A 232 0.33 -6.20 6.61
N VAL A 233 -0.07 -7.15 5.78
CA VAL A 233 0.35 -8.56 5.82
C VAL A 233 1.04 -8.89 4.51
N ASP A 234 2.19 -9.57 4.53
CA ASP A 234 2.82 -10.04 3.28
C ASP A 234 1.87 -11.02 2.59
N VAL A 235 1.76 -10.94 1.26
CA VAL A 235 0.90 -11.85 0.47
C VAL A 235 1.25 -13.33 0.67
N ASP A 236 2.49 -13.62 1.05
CA ASP A 236 2.99 -14.97 1.33
C ASP A 236 2.84 -15.38 2.80
N ASP A 237 2.47 -14.46 3.70
CA ASP A 237 2.24 -14.76 5.13
C ASP A 237 0.82 -15.32 5.35
N GLU A 238 0.61 -16.52 4.80
CA GLU A 238 -0.66 -17.23 4.88
C GLU A 238 -1.07 -17.52 6.33
N ALA A 239 -0.09 -17.77 7.21
CA ALA A 239 -0.34 -17.99 8.63
C ALA A 239 -0.98 -16.77 9.30
N ARG A 240 -0.48 -15.56 9.00
CA ARG A 240 -1.07 -14.32 9.52
C ARG A 240 -2.40 -13.98 8.86
N LEU A 241 -2.55 -14.19 7.55
CA LEU A 241 -3.85 -14.01 6.88
C LEU A 241 -4.92 -14.92 7.46
N ARG A 242 -4.61 -16.19 7.75
CA ARG A 242 -5.54 -17.12 8.41
C ARG A 242 -5.97 -16.64 9.80
N LYS A 243 -5.12 -15.93 10.54
CA LYS A 243 -5.52 -15.33 11.84
C LYS A 243 -6.56 -14.22 11.66
N PHE A 244 -6.38 -13.33 10.67
CA PHE A 244 -7.38 -12.33 10.34
C PHE A 244 -8.68 -12.95 9.82
N HIS A 245 -8.58 -13.99 9.00
CA HIS A 245 -9.74 -14.74 8.51
C HIS A 245 -10.50 -15.41 9.65
N ALA A 246 -9.80 -16.03 10.61
CA ALA A 246 -10.43 -16.62 11.79
C ALA A 246 -11.16 -15.56 12.64
N LEU A 247 -10.52 -14.40 12.87
CA LEU A 247 -11.13 -13.28 13.58
C LEU A 247 -12.41 -12.78 12.88
N PHE A 248 -12.37 -12.66 11.55
CA PHE A 248 -13.53 -12.33 10.75
C PHE A 248 -14.64 -13.38 10.89
N ARG A 249 -14.30 -14.68 10.79
CA ARG A 249 -15.27 -15.78 10.89
C ARG A 249 -15.98 -15.81 12.23
N GLU A 250 -15.27 -15.51 13.31
CA GLU A 250 -15.82 -15.52 14.67
C GLU A 250 -16.78 -14.34 14.94
N HIS A 251 -16.54 -13.17 14.32
CA HIS A 251 -17.22 -11.94 14.74
C HIS A 251 -18.03 -11.22 13.65
N ALA A 252 -17.85 -11.53 12.38
CA ALA A 252 -18.42 -10.74 11.28
C ALA A 252 -19.02 -11.57 10.13
N LEU A 253 -18.76 -12.87 10.04
CA LEU A 253 -19.21 -13.72 8.92
C LEU A 253 -20.72 -13.68 8.68
N GLU A 254 -21.53 -13.75 9.73
CA GLU A 254 -22.99 -13.74 9.62
C GLU A 254 -23.52 -12.42 9.02
N ASN A 255 -22.81 -11.31 9.28
CA ASN A 255 -23.21 -9.98 8.83
C ASN A 255 -22.67 -9.65 7.43
N GLU A 256 -21.52 -10.21 7.06
CA GLU A 256 -20.79 -9.85 5.84
C GLU A 256 -20.27 -11.06 5.06
N PRO A 257 -21.14 -11.97 4.59
CA PRO A 257 -20.69 -13.19 3.91
C PRO A 257 -19.87 -12.92 2.64
N VAL A 258 -20.01 -11.75 1.99
CA VAL A 258 -19.21 -11.38 0.81
C VAL A 258 -17.71 -11.28 1.12
N VAL A 259 -17.35 -10.92 2.35
CA VAL A 259 -15.94 -10.81 2.79
C VAL A 259 -15.28 -12.19 2.90
N GLN A 260 -16.07 -13.25 3.10
CA GLN A 260 -15.58 -14.62 3.08
C GLN A 260 -14.96 -14.98 1.72
N THR A 261 -15.65 -14.64 0.62
CA THR A 261 -15.16 -14.86 -0.74
C THR A 261 -13.84 -14.13 -0.98
N LEU A 262 -13.67 -12.93 -0.39
CA LEU A 262 -12.43 -12.18 -0.48
C LEU A 262 -11.29 -12.91 0.24
N PHE A 263 -11.49 -13.40 1.47
CA PHE A 263 -10.46 -14.18 2.18
C PHE A 263 -10.11 -15.49 1.47
N GLU A 264 -11.10 -16.17 0.88
CA GLU A 264 -10.87 -17.37 0.07
C GLU A 264 -10.03 -17.07 -1.17
N LEU A 265 -10.29 -15.95 -1.85
CA LEU A 265 -9.44 -15.49 -2.95
C LEU A 265 -8.02 -15.17 -2.45
N LEU A 266 -7.87 -14.36 -1.39
CA LEU A 266 -6.57 -13.90 -0.89
C LEU A 266 -5.65 -15.04 -0.44
N THR A 267 -6.22 -16.19 -0.06
CA THR A 267 -5.47 -17.41 0.30
C THR A 267 -5.30 -18.40 -0.85
N SER A 268 -5.88 -18.12 -2.03
CA SER A 268 -5.82 -18.99 -3.19
C SER A 268 -4.51 -18.88 -3.98
N THR A 269 -4.15 -19.96 -4.67
CA THR A 269 -3.04 -19.98 -5.65
C THR A 269 -3.27 -19.02 -6.82
N ARG A 270 -4.54 -18.79 -7.20
CA ARG A 270 -4.92 -17.84 -8.25
C ARG A 270 -4.52 -16.41 -7.88
N PHE A 271 -4.80 -15.98 -6.66
CA PHE A 271 -4.39 -14.65 -6.20
C PHE A 271 -2.87 -14.51 -6.17
N ARG A 272 -2.14 -15.52 -5.64
CA ARG A 272 -0.68 -15.52 -5.62
C ARG A 272 -0.09 -15.42 -7.03
N ALA A 273 -0.62 -16.18 -7.99
CA ALA A 273 -0.19 -16.14 -9.39
C ALA A 273 -0.44 -14.77 -10.05
N ALA A 274 -1.57 -14.12 -9.72
CA ALA A 274 -1.89 -12.78 -10.19
C ALA A 274 -0.96 -11.71 -9.61
N VAL A 275 -0.66 -11.78 -8.30
CA VAL A 275 0.30 -10.88 -7.66
C VAL A 275 1.70 -11.03 -8.25
N GLU A 276 2.16 -12.27 -8.50
CA GLU A 276 3.45 -12.52 -9.15
C GLU A 276 3.49 -12.01 -10.59
N THR A 277 2.38 -12.13 -11.32
CA THR A 277 2.25 -11.56 -12.66
C THR A 277 2.32 -10.03 -12.61
N TRP A 278 1.53 -9.41 -11.75
CA TRP A 278 1.56 -7.96 -11.52
C TRP A 278 2.95 -7.47 -11.13
N LYS A 279 3.65 -8.18 -10.24
CA LYS A 279 5.00 -7.83 -9.79
C LYS A 279 6.00 -7.84 -10.94
N ARG A 280 5.99 -8.87 -11.79
CA ARG A 280 6.85 -8.92 -12.99
C ARG A 280 6.56 -7.74 -13.93
N GLN A 281 5.29 -7.38 -14.09
CA GLN A 281 4.89 -6.23 -14.91
C GLN A 281 5.36 -4.91 -14.29
N ALA A 282 5.21 -4.73 -12.98
CA ALA A 282 5.69 -3.54 -12.27
C ALA A 282 7.21 -3.38 -12.37
N GLU A 283 7.98 -4.46 -12.19
CA GLU A 283 9.44 -4.44 -12.38
C GLU A 283 9.84 -4.11 -13.82
N TRP A 284 9.10 -4.64 -14.81
CA TRP A 284 9.31 -4.28 -16.21
C TRP A 284 9.05 -2.80 -16.45
N ILE A 285 8.00 -2.22 -15.86
CA ILE A 285 7.66 -0.80 -15.98
C ILE A 285 8.79 0.06 -15.42
N PHE A 286 9.31 -0.27 -14.24
CA PHE A 286 10.43 0.46 -13.67
C PHE A 286 11.68 0.36 -14.53
N LEU A 287 12.01 -0.83 -15.05
CA LEU A 287 13.14 -0.99 -15.94
C LEU A 287 12.97 -0.19 -17.24
N ALA A 288 11.76 -0.16 -17.82
CA ALA A 288 11.45 0.63 -19.00
C ALA A 288 11.59 2.14 -18.73
N SER A 289 11.16 2.60 -17.56
CA SER A 289 11.32 3.99 -17.12
C SER A 289 12.79 4.40 -16.98
N GLU A 290 13.61 3.57 -16.32
CA GLU A 290 15.05 3.78 -16.18
C GLU A 290 15.75 3.78 -17.55
N TRP A 291 15.36 2.87 -18.45
CA TRP A 291 15.87 2.82 -19.82
C TRP A 291 15.57 4.11 -20.59
N ASP A 292 14.33 4.59 -20.52
CA ASP A 292 13.91 5.81 -21.21
C ASP A 292 14.62 7.05 -20.65
N TYR A 293 14.84 7.09 -19.33
CA TYR A 293 15.60 8.15 -18.66
C TYR A 293 17.08 8.15 -19.11
N ALA A 294 17.76 7.00 -19.03
CA ALA A 294 19.17 6.87 -19.44
C ALA A 294 19.37 7.27 -20.90
N ARG A 295 18.49 6.81 -21.79
CA ARG A 295 18.48 7.16 -23.21
C ARG A 295 18.30 8.67 -23.44
N LYS A 296 17.33 9.31 -22.79
CA LYS A 296 17.01 10.74 -22.98
C LYS A 296 18.13 11.65 -22.47
N LYS A 297 18.77 11.31 -21.36
CA LYS A 297 19.88 12.10 -20.82
C LYS A 297 21.22 11.86 -21.55
N SER A 298 21.22 11.12 -22.67
CA SER A 298 22.46 10.69 -23.36
C SER A 298 23.49 10.08 -22.40
N HIS A 299 23.01 9.46 -21.31
CA HIS A 299 23.91 8.67 -20.48
C HIS A 299 24.25 7.48 -21.35
N ASP A 300 25.52 7.40 -21.72
CA ASP A 300 26.02 6.33 -22.54
C ASP A 300 25.59 5.02 -21.86
N ILE A 301 24.72 4.23 -22.50
CA ILE A 301 24.27 2.95 -21.97
C ILE A 301 25.46 1.99 -22.13
N LEU A 302 26.49 2.24 -21.32
CA LEU A 302 27.79 1.58 -21.36
C LEU A 302 28.40 1.49 -22.79
N GLY A 303 28.19 2.49 -23.65
CA GLY A 303 28.68 2.47 -25.04
C GLY A 303 27.88 1.57 -25.99
N MET A 304 26.74 1.03 -25.56
CA MET A 304 25.92 0.07 -26.31
C MET A 304 24.66 0.72 -26.88
N ASN A 305 24.14 0.12 -27.96
CA ASN A 305 22.90 0.57 -28.57
C ASN A 305 21.71 0.36 -27.60
N PRO A 306 20.97 1.43 -27.22
CA PRO A 306 19.84 1.35 -26.31
C PRO A 306 18.77 0.32 -26.72
N GLY A 307 18.58 0.10 -28.02
CA GLY A 307 17.60 -0.85 -28.55
C GLY A 307 17.93 -2.32 -28.24
N SER A 308 19.20 -2.62 -27.94
CA SER A 308 19.67 -3.98 -27.62
C SER A 308 19.39 -4.44 -26.18
N ALA A 309 18.90 -3.53 -25.33
CA ALA A 309 18.43 -3.82 -23.98
C ALA A 309 17.10 -4.61 -23.97
N TRP A 310 16.46 -4.78 -25.13
CA TRP A 310 15.15 -5.39 -25.29
C TRP A 310 15.16 -6.51 -26.35
N ILE A 311 14.28 -7.49 -26.16
CA ILE A 311 14.05 -8.63 -27.05
C ILE A 311 12.55 -8.65 -27.43
N PRO A 312 12.19 -8.59 -28.72
CA PRO A 312 13.08 -8.41 -29.87
C PRO A 312 13.79 -7.04 -29.83
N TYR A 313 14.86 -6.89 -30.61
CA TYR A 313 15.60 -5.64 -30.70
C TYR A 313 14.66 -4.47 -31.01
N LEU A 314 14.76 -3.39 -30.21
CA LEU A 314 13.92 -2.21 -30.34
C LEU A 314 14.59 -1.17 -31.25
N SER A 315 14.15 -1.07 -32.50
CA SER A 315 14.57 0.01 -33.41
C SER A 315 13.95 1.36 -32.99
N VAL A 316 14.78 2.38 -32.83
CA VAL A 316 14.45 3.80 -32.48
C VAL A 316 13.17 4.34 -33.17
N PRO A 317 12.38 5.28 -32.56
CA PRO A 317 11.83 5.33 -31.22
C PRO A 317 10.29 5.25 -31.29
N GLU A 318 9.71 4.05 -31.36
CA GLU A 318 8.27 3.88 -31.16
C GLU A 318 8.05 3.05 -29.90
N HIS A 319 7.43 3.70 -28.91
CA HIS A 319 6.73 3.16 -27.74
C HIS A 319 7.05 1.70 -27.39
N ILE A 320 7.75 1.50 -26.27
CA ILE A 320 7.98 0.15 -25.77
C ILE A 320 6.72 -0.40 -25.09
N ASN A 321 6.32 -1.59 -25.53
CA ASN A 321 5.12 -2.26 -25.03
C ASN A 321 5.47 -3.52 -24.23
N LEU A 322 4.91 -3.61 -23.02
CA LEU A 322 5.09 -4.71 -22.07
C LEU A 322 4.77 -6.09 -22.64
N HIS A 323 3.82 -6.20 -23.56
CA HIS A 323 3.41 -7.46 -24.16
C HIS A 323 4.25 -7.85 -25.38
N ARG A 324 5.02 -6.92 -25.95
CA ARG A 324 5.82 -7.14 -27.17
C ARG A 324 7.31 -7.27 -26.89
N TYR A 325 7.81 -6.64 -25.83
CA TYR A 325 9.23 -6.56 -25.53
C TYR A 325 9.53 -7.13 -24.14
N SER A 326 10.55 -7.97 -24.07
CA SER A 326 11.12 -8.46 -22.82
C SER A 326 12.52 -7.88 -22.62
N PRO A 327 12.97 -7.63 -21.38
CA PRO A 327 14.33 -7.22 -21.11
C PRO A 327 15.33 -8.26 -21.61
N ASN A 328 16.42 -7.82 -22.22
CA ASN A 328 17.55 -8.68 -22.54
C ASN A 328 18.38 -8.91 -21.27
N GLU A 329 18.08 -9.98 -20.52
CA GLU A 329 18.74 -10.29 -19.25
C GLU A 329 20.27 -10.50 -19.35
N ASN A 330 20.80 -10.67 -20.57
CA ASN A 330 22.25 -10.75 -20.82
C ASN A 330 22.90 -9.38 -21.02
N HIS A 331 22.13 -8.33 -21.31
CA HIS A 331 22.63 -6.99 -21.58
C HIS A 331 23.22 -6.37 -20.29
N PRO A 332 24.46 -5.82 -20.32
CA PRO A 332 25.12 -5.30 -19.12
C PRO A 332 24.31 -4.25 -18.36
N TRP A 333 23.74 -3.27 -19.08
CA TRP A 333 22.88 -2.26 -18.46
C TRP A 333 21.63 -2.85 -17.79
N VAL A 334 21.00 -3.89 -18.38
CA VAL A 334 19.83 -4.54 -17.75
C VAL A 334 20.22 -5.20 -16.44
N LYS A 335 21.39 -5.87 -16.38
CA LYS A 335 21.90 -6.48 -15.16
C LYS A 335 22.17 -5.45 -14.06
N GLU A 336 22.73 -4.30 -14.42
CA GLU A 336 22.99 -3.19 -13.50
C GLU A 336 21.70 -2.55 -13.01
N ALA A 337 20.80 -2.19 -13.92
CA ALA A 337 19.51 -1.60 -13.58
C ALA A 337 18.66 -2.52 -12.69
N ARG A 338 18.66 -3.85 -12.95
CA ARG A 338 18.00 -4.83 -12.07
C ARG A 338 18.49 -4.80 -10.62
N GLN A 339 19.75 -4.41 -10.37
CA GLN A 339 20.29 -4.30 -9.02
C GLN A 339 19.88 -2.99 -8.32
N SER A 340 19.60 -1.93 -9.08
CA SER A 340 19.12 -0.66 -8.56
C SER A 340 17.60 -0.61 -8.38
N LEU A 341 16.85 -1.47 -9.08
CA LEU A 341 15.39 -1.52 -8.96
C LEU A 341 14.93 -1.70 -7.50
N PRO A 342 13.84 -1.04 -7.11
CA PRO A 342 13.27 -1.19 -5.78
C PRO A 342 12.74 -2.61 -5.55
N LYS A 343 12.93 -3.14 -4.33
CA LYS A 343 12.33 -4.39 -3.91
C LYS A 343 10.87 -4.15 -3.55
N LEU A 344 9.98 -4.49 -4.49
CA LEU A 344 8.54 -4.47 -4.27
C LEU A 344 8.14 -5.54 -3.25
N ARG A 345 7.34 -5.15 -2.26
CA ARG A 345 6.75 -6.04 -1.27
C ARG A 345 5.24 -5.95 -1.37
N PRO A 346 4.59 -6.85 -2.13
CA PRO A 346 3.14 -6.92 -2.18
C PRO A 346 2.55 -7.26 -0.80
N ARG A 347 1.55 -6.50 -0.37
CA ARG A 347 0.92 -6.60 0.95
C ARG A 347 -0.59 -6.56 0.80
N ILE A 348 -1.27 -7.26 1.70
CA ILE A 348 -2.71 -7.12 1.92
C ILE A 348 -2.89 -6.20 3.11
N MET A 349 -3.67 -5.14 2.91
CA MET A 349 -4.04 -4.24 3.97
C MET A 349 -5.27 -4.79 4.71
N VAL A 350 -5.23 -4.80 6.03
CA VAL A 350 -6.36 -5.19 6.87
C VAL A 350 -6.64 -4.05 7.83
N ARG A 351 -7.89 -3.58 7.82
CA ARG A 351 -8.40 -2.54 8.71
C ARG A 351 -9.44 -3.15 9.63
N TYR A 352 -9.63 -2.61 10.82
CA TYR A 352 -10.85 -2.88 11.58
C TYR A 352 -11.69 -1.63 11.76
N CYS A 353 -13.00 -1.83 11.82
CA CYS A 353 -14.00 -0.80 11.97
C CYS A 353 -15.00 -1.24 13.03
N THR A 354 -15.24 -0.41 14.04
CA THR A 354 -16.20 -0.73 15.12
C THR A 354 -17.63 -0.28 14.82
N LYS A 355 -17.91 0.13 13.58
CA LYS A 355 -19.25 0.47 13.13
C LYS A 355 -19.86 -0.73 12.41
N GLU A 356 -21.17 -0.79 12.37
CA GLU A 356 -21.90 -1.78 11.57
C GLU A 356 -22.19 -1.21 10.19
N CYS A 357 -21.14 -0.86 9.42
CA CYS A 357 -21.33 -0.12 8.17
C CYS A 357 -22.11 -0.92 7.12
N TYR A 358 -22.06 -2.26 7.19
CA TYR A 358 -22.87 -3.20 6.40
C TYR A 358 -24.40 -3.00 6.54
N LYS A 359 -24.88 -2.29 7.57
CA LYS A 359 -26.30 -1.93 7.71
C LYS A 359 -26.71 -0.75 6.83
N LYS A 360 -25.76 -0.05 6.23
CA LYS A 360 -26.01 1.08 5.32
C LYS A 360 -25.65 0.65 3.91
N PRO A 361 -26.33 1.17 2.88
CA PRO A 361 -25.87 0.97 1.51
C PRO A 361 -24.40 1.45 1.40
N PRO A 362 -23.60 0.83 0.52
CA PRO A 362 -22.26 1.32 0.25
C PRO A 362 -22.35 2.81 -0.08
N PRO A 363 -21.38 3.63 0.39
CA PRO A 363 -21.36 5.05 0.04
C PRO A 363 -21.42 5.18 -1.48
N ILE A 364 -22.30 6.05 -1.99
CA ILE A 364 -22.20 6.49 -3.37
C ILE A 364 -20.84 7.18 -3.48
N SER A 365 -19.95 6.67 -4.34
CA SER A 365 -18.65 7.30 -4.56
C SER A 365 -18.89 8.74 -5.00
N TYR A 366 -18.29 9.70 -4.30
CA TYR A 366 -18.41 11.13 -4.61
C TYR A 366 -17.53 11.56 -5.81
N TRP A 367 -17.32 10.64 -6.75
CA TRP A 367 -16.49 10.83 -7.94
C TRP A 367 -17.28 10.47 -9.18
#